data_AF-A0A1S1BLG9-F1
#
_entry.id   AF-A0A1S1BLG9-F1
#
_cell.length_a   1.000
_cell.length_b   1.000
_cell.length_c   1.000
_cell.angle_alpha   90.00
_cell.angle_beta   90.00
_cell.angle_gamma   90.00
#
_symmetry.space_group_name_H-M   'P 1'
#
loop_
_entity.id
_entity.type
_entity.pdbx_description
1 polymer ?
#
loop_
_entity_poly.entity_id
_entity_poly.type
_entity_poly.pdbx_seq_one_letter_code
_entity_poly.pdbx_strand_id
1 'polypeptide(L)'
;MNTTEKLTTEALQMRVDSYGAILAHGDYTLASFATWTKKDGYGNSAHVYRLTEAPIDGFGPNARGRSECALELIAEADHLFADAGHAIAWALTQI
;
A
#
# COMPACT_ATOMS: atom_id res chain seq x y z
N MET A 1 15.25 8.98 20.46
CA MET A 1 13.84 8.60 20.26
C MET A 1 13.81 7.71 19.03
N ASN A 2 13.63 6.40 19.19
CA ASN A 2 13.28 5.53 18.05
C ASN A 2 11.78 5.68 17.84
N THR A 3 11.35 6.73 17.14
CA THR A 3 10.01 6.75 16.56
C THR A 3 10.01 5.72 15.44
N THR A 4 9.38 4.59 15.65
CA THR A 4 8.98 3.70 14.56
C THR A 4 8.22 4.55 13.56
N GLU A 5 8.82 4.79 12.39
CA GLU A 5 8.22 5.63 11.36
C GLU A 5 6.89 5.00 10.95
N LYS A 6 5.81 5.79 11.05
CA LYS A 6 4.49 5.31 10.64
C LYS A 6 4.51 5.02 9.14
N LEU A 7 4.05 3.84 8.73
CA LEU A 7 3.83 3.56 7.33
C LEU A 7 2.55 4.29 6.89
N THR A 8 2.62 5.05 5.82
CA THR A 8 1.50 5.83 5.25
C THR A 8 1.37 5.56 3.76
N THR A 9 0.25 5.96 3.14
CA THR A 9 0.10 5.85 1.68
C THR A 9 1.14 6.69 0.95
N GLU A 10 1.48 7.87 1.47
CA GLU A 10 2.54 8.72 0.91
C GLU A 10 3.90 8.01 0.94
N ALA A 11 4.25 7.37 2.06
CA ALA A 11 5.48 6.58 2.16
C ALA A 11 5.50 5.39 1.18
N LEU A 12 4.35 4.75 0.94
CA LEU A 12 4.24 3.70 -0.08
C LEU A 12 4.37 4.27 -1.50
N GLN A 13 3.78 5.43 -1.78
CA GLN A 13 3.90 6.12 -3.08
C GLN A 13 5.34 6.54 -3.36
N MET A 14 6.12 6.93 -2.34
CA MET A 14 7.55 7.23 -2.52
C MET A 14 8.40 6.00 -2.88
N ARG A 15 7.90 4.79 -2.60
CA ARG A 15 8.58 3.51 -2.89
C ARG A 15 8.15 2.89 -4.22
N VAL A 16 7.03 3.31 -4.79
CA VAL A 16 6.48 2.69 -6.00
C VAL A 16 7.30 3.15 -7.22
N ASP A 17 7.62 2.21 -8.11
CA ASP A 17 8.25 2.51 -9.40
C ASP A 17 7.19 2.63 -10.51
N SER A 18 7.62 2.76 -11.76
CA SER A 18 6.72 2.86 -12.91
C SER A 18 5.92 1.59 -13.23
N TYR A 19 6.25 0.45 -12.60
CA TYR A 19 5.60 -0.84 -12.82
C TYR A 19 4.73 -1.28 -11.62
N GLY A 20 4.75 -0.53 -10.52
CA GLY A 20 3.87 -0.72 -9.37
C GLY A 20 2.59 0.12 -9.43
N ALA A 21 1.76 -0.03 -8.40
CA ALA A 21 0.54 0.76 -8.24
C ALA A 21 0.19 0.92 -6.76
N ILE A 22 -0.31 2.09 -6.38
CA ILE A 22 -0.88 2.36 -5.05
C ILE A 22 -2.30 2.88 -5.25
N LEU A 23 -3.31 2.22 -4.69
CA LEU A 23 -4.72 2.59 -4.80
C LEU A 23 -5.36 2.75 -3.42
N ALA A 24 -6.04 3.87 -3.22
CA ALA A 24 -6.94 4.05 -2.07
C ALA A 24 -8.31 3.43 -2.38
N HIS A 25 -8.82 2.57 -1.49
CA HIS A 25 -10.12 1.93 -1.61
C HIS A 25 -10.82 1.85 -0.24
N GLY A 26 -11.72 2.80 0.05
CA GLY A 26 -12.32 2.93 1.38
C GLY A 26 -11.25 3.07 2.46
N ASP A 27 -11.36 2.24 3.50
CA ASP A 27 -10.39 2.18 4.61
C ASP A 27 -9.11 1.40 4.27
N TYR A 28 -8.95 0.96 3.02
CA TYR A 28 -7.81 0.15 2.59
C TYR A 28 -6.91 0.89 1.60
N THR A 29 -5.61 0.62 1.68
CA THR A 29 -4.63 0.96 0.65
C THR A 29 -4.14 -0.34 0.01
N LEU A 30 -4.39 -0.50 -1.28
CA LEU A 30 -3.90 -1.62 -2.07
C LEU A 30 -2.58 -1.21 -2.70
N ALA A 31 -1.56 -2.04 -2.60
CA ALA A 31 -0.25 -1.73 -3.13
C ALA A 31 0.31 -2.88 -3.94
N SER A 32 1.04 -2.52 -4.99
CA SER A 32 1.84 -3.43 -5.78
C SER A 32 3.18 -2.78 -6.07
N PHE A 33 4.26 -3.56 -5.88
CA PHE A 33 5.62 -3.15 -6.18
C PHE A 33 6.25 -4.17 -7.11
N ALA A 34 6.88 -3.70 -8.18
CA ALA A 34 7.70 -4.56 -9.01
C ALA A 34 8.95 -4.98 -8.23
N THR A 35 9.22 -6.29 -8.22
CA THR A 35 10.26 -6.88 -7.40
C THR A 35 10.73 -8.19 -8.01
N TRP A 36 11.78 -8.76 -7.45
CA TRP A 36 12.29 -10.08 -7.82
C TRP A 36 12.34 -11.00 -6.61
N THR A 37 11.86 -12.24 -6.76
CA THR A 37 12.06 -13.31 -5.78
C THR A 37 12.76 -14.50 -6.44
N LYS A 38 13.47 -15.31 -5.63
CA LYS A 38 14.09 -16.55 -6.13
C LYS A 38 13.07 -17.57 -6.63
N LYS A 39 11.85 -17.54 -6.07
CA LYS A 39 10.76 -18.47 -6.38
C LYS A 39 10.08 -18.10 -7.70
N ASP A 40 9.75 -16.83 -7.89
CA ASP A 40 8.85 -16.38 -8.96
C ASP A 40 9.55 -15.59 -10.07
N GLY A 41 10.82 -15.21 -9.89
CA GLY A 41 11.51 -14.32 -10.82
C GLY A 41 11.07 -12.87 -10.63
N TYR A 42 11.00 -12.10 -11.72
CA TYR A 42 10.55 -10.70 -11.69
C TYR A 42 9.03 -10.63 -11.88
N GLY A 43 8.37 -9.80 -11.08
CA GLY A 43 6.93 -9.58 -11.15
C GLY A 43 6.45 -8.58 -10.12
N ASN A 44 5.15 -8.54 -9.91
CA ASN A 44 4.48 -7.59 -9.03
C ASN A 44 4.02 -8.24 -7.73
N SER A 45 4.45 -7.69 -6.61
CA SER A 45 3.89 -8.04 -5.30
C SER A 45 2.47 -7.52 -5.15
N ALA A 46 1.71 -8.07 -4.20
CA ALA A 46 0.37 -7.59 -3.85
C ALA A 46 0.22 -7.50 -2.34
N HIS A 47 -0.14 -6.31 -1.86
CA HIS A 47 -0.30 -5.99 -0.44
C HIS A 47 -1.62 -5.27 -0.19
N VAL A 48 -2.25 -5.60 0.93
CA VAL A 48 -3.44 -4.90 1.44
C VAL A 48 -3.11 -4.30 2.79
N TYR A 49 -3.24 -2.99 2.88
CA TYR A 49 -3.10 -2.25 4.12
C TYR A 49 -4.44 -1.68 4.56
N ARG A 50 -4.70 -1.64 5.87
CA ARG A 50 -5.86 -0.99 6.47
C ARG A 50 -5.43 0.29 7.20
N LEU A 51 -6.25 1.34 7.11
CA LEU A 51 -6.11 2.55 7.91
C LEU A 51 -6.28 2.21 9.39
N THR A 52 -5.34 2.63 10.23
CA THR A 52 -5.43 2.50 11.69
C THR A 52 -5.87 3.80 12.36
N GLU A 53 -6.01 4.87 11.58
CA GLU A 53 -6.50 6.17 12.02
C GLU A 53 -7.38 6.81 10.96
N ALA A 54 -8.40 7.57 11.41
CA ALA A 54 -9.28 8.31 10.51
C ALA A 54 -8.60 9.61 10.02
N PRO A 55 -8.86 10.05 8.78
CA PRO A 55 -8.46 11.37 8.32
C PRO A 55 -9.16 12.46 9.14
N ILE A 56 -8.51 13.61 9.24
CA ILE A 56 -9.09 14.80 9.88
C ILE A 56 -9.28 15.84 8.79
N ASP A 57 -10.54 16.10 8.45
CA ASP A 57 -10.91 17.03 7.40
C ASP A 57 -10.47 18.47 7.71
N GLY A 58 -10.15 19.22 6.66
CA GLY A 58 -9.81 20.64 6.76
C GLY A 58 -8.46 20.97 6.14
N PHE A 59 -7.90 22.11 6.53
CA PHE A 59 -6.60 22.60 6.09
C PHE A 59 -5.82 23.16 7.29
N GLY A 60 -4.49 23.10 7.23
CA GLY A 60 -3.60 23.60 8.28
C GLY A 60 -3.13 22.50 9.25
N PRO A 61 -2.47 22.88 10.36
CA PRO A 61 -1.68 21.96 11.18
C PRO A 61 -2.49 20.90 11.94
N ASN A 62 -3.82 21.05 12.01
CA ASN A 62 -4.71 20.10 12.67
C ASN A 62 -5.43 19.17 11.69
N ALA A 63 -5.31 19.43 10.38
CA ALA A 63 -5.85 18.54 9.35
C ALA A 63 -4.87 17.39 9.09
N ARG A 64 -5.40 16.24 8.67
CA ARG A 64 -4.60 15.08 8.29
C ARG A 64 -5.26 14.40 7.12
N GLY A 65 -4.61 14.45 5.96
CA GLY A 65 -5.08 13.78 4.78
C GLY A 65 -5.04 12.26 4.94
N ARG A 66 -5.88 11.56 4.17
CA ARG A 66 -5.87 10.08 4.13
C ARG A 66 -4.48 9.53 3.79
N SER A 67 -3.71 10.24 2.95
CA SER A 67 -2.37 9.80 2.53
C SER A 67 -1.35 9.78 3.66
N GLU A 68 -1.58 10.57 4.72
CA GLU A 68 -0.73 10.70 5.91
C GLU A 68 -1.17 9.81 7.06
N CYS A 69 -2.31 9.13 6.90
CA CYS A 69 -2.85 8.23 7.91
C CYS A 69 -2.02 6.94 8.01
N ALA A 70 -1.82 6.48 9.23
CA ALA A 70 -1.11 5.24 9.53
C ALA A 70 -1.79 4.00 8.92
N LEU A 71 -0.96 3.09 8.45
CA LEU A 71 -1.34 1.84 7.79
C LEU A 71 -0.84 0.62 8.55
N GLU A 72 -1.66 -0.43 8.56
CA GLU A 72 -1.31 -1.77 9.03
C GLU A 72 -1.42 -2.76 7.87
N LEU A 73 -0.41 -3.61 7.64
CA LEU A 73 -0.47 -4.68 6.65
C LEU A 73 -1.39 -5.78 7.15
N ILE A 74 -2.43 -6.13 6.38
CA ILE A 74 -3.42 -7.15 6.75
C ILE A 74 -3.42 -8.36 5.81
N ALA A 75 -2.91 -8.22 4.58
CA ALA A 75 -2.73 -9.32 3.65
C ALA A 75 -1.56 -9.06 2.69
N GLU A 76 -0.86 -10.13 2.32
CA GLU A 76 0.22 -10.14 1.34
C GLU A 76 0.16 -11.45 0.55
N ALA A 77 0.32 -11.37 -0.77
CA ALA A 77 0.36 -12.56 -1.62
C ALA A 77 1.71 -13.30 -1.45
N ASP A 78 1.66 -14.63 -1.54
CA ASP A 78 2.83 -15.52 -1.39
C ASP A 78 3.57 -15.80 -2.72
N HIS A 79 3.17 -15.10 -3.78
CA HIS A 79 3.73 -15.17 -5.13
C HIS A 79 3.65 -13.81 -5.81
N LEU A 80 4.40 -13.65 -6.90
CA LEU A 80 4.35 -12.47 -7.74
C LEU A 80 3.35 -12.62 -8.89
N PHE A 81 2.74 -11.51 -9.28
CA PHE A 81 1.84 -11.39 -10.42
C PHE A 81 2.59 -10.88 -11.66
N ALA A 82 2.00 -11.12 -12.85
CA ALA A 82 2.58 -10.67 -14.11
C ALA A 82 2.64 -9.15 -14.26
N ASP A 83 1.70 -8.44 -13.63
CA ASP A 83 1.62 -6.97 -13.63
C ASP A 83 0.87 -6.46 -12.39
N ALA A 84 0.92 -5.13 -12.18
CA ALA A 84 0.23 -4.48 -11.09
C ALA A 84 -1.30 -4.61 -11.16
N GLY A 85 -1.89 -4.75 -12.34
CA GLY A 85 -3.34 -4.92 -12.50
C GLY A 85 -3.83 -6.23 -11.89
N HIS A 86 -3.13 -7.34 -12.18
CA HIS A 86 -3.42 -8.64 -11.59
C HIS A 86 -3.16 -8.65 -10.07
N ALA A 87 -2.10 -8.00 -9.61
CA ALA A 87 -1.82 -7.84 -8.18
C ALA A 87 -2.94 -7.09 -7.44
N ILE A 88 -3.42 -5.98 -8.01
CA ILE A 88 -4.51 -5.19 -7.44
C ILE A 88 -5.84 -5.96 -7.51
N ALA A 89 -6.09 -6.70 -8.60
CA ALA A 89 -7.27 -7.55 -8.71
C ALA A 89 -7.28 -8.62 -7.61
N TRP A 90 -6.14 -9.25 -7.31
CA TRP A 90 -6.01 -10.16 -6.16
C TRP A 90 -6.26 -9.41 -4.84
N ALA A 91 -5.67 -8.23 -4.65
CA ALA A 91 -5.81 -7.44 -3.43
C ALA A 91 -7.29 -7.09 -3.12
N LEU A 92 -8.09 -6.80 -4.15
CA LEU A 92 -9.53 -6.57 -4.03
C LEU A 92 -10.32 -7.80 -3.54
N THR A 93 -9.82 -9.01 -3.74
CA THR A 93 -10.47 -10.24 -3.24
C THR A 93 -10.20 -10.52 -1.76
N GLN A 94 -9.33 -9.74 -1.12
CA GLN A 94 -8.93 -9.91 0.29
C GLN A 94 -9.67 -8.97 1.25
N ILE A 95 -10.56 -8.11 0.75
CA ILE A 95 -11.29 -7.08 1.51
C ILE A 95 -12.80 -7.30 1.53
#